data_AF-A0AAV5ECD2-F1
#
_entry.id   AF-A0AAV5ECD2-F1
#
_cell.length_a   1.000
_cell.length_b   1.000
_cell.length_c   1.000
_cell.angle_alpha   90.00
_cell.angle_beta   90.00
_cell.angle_gamma   90.00
#
_symmetry.space_group_name_H-M   'P 1'
#
loop_
_entity.id
_entity.type
_entity.pdbx_description
1 polymer ?
#
loop_
_entity_poly.entity_id
_entity_poly.type
_entity_poly.pdbx_seq_one_letter_code
_entity_poly.pdbx_strand_id
1 'polypeptide(L)'
;MDLLERYQHGSGQMVNMAKSAIFFSVNCDEETKERVKGITGIQTEALCEKYLGLPTALGRSSTQAFETIPGRIMGLVRGWGEKQLKLSHKQFQLIQ
;
A
#
# COMPACT_ATOMS: atom_id res chain seq x y z
N MET A 1 -6.00 3.64 -27.16
CA MET A 1 -6.64 3.41 -25.84
C MET A 1 -6.75 1.91 -25.54
N ASP A 2 -5.90 1.07 -26.15
CA ASP A 2 -6.26 -0.34 -26.34
C ASP A 2 -5.74 -1.30 -25.26
N LEU A 3 -4.80 -0.88 -24.41
CA LEU A 3 -4.16 -1.79 -23.46
C LEU A 3 -5.05 -2.08 -22.25
N LEU A 4 -5.52 -1.03 -21.58
CA LEU A 4 -6.36 -1.15 -20.39
C LEU A 4 -7.74 -1.69 -20.74
N GLU A 5 -8.30 -1.29 -21.88
CA GLU A 5 -9.59 -1.80 -22.34
C GLU A 5 -9.55 -3.32 -22.62
N ARG A 6 -8.48 -3.81 -23.26
CA ARG A 6 -8.25 -5.25 -23.43
C ARG A 6 -8.09 -5.98 -22.11
N TYR A 7 -7.37 -5.39 -21.15
CA TYR A 7 -7.25 -5.95 -19.81
C TYR A 7 -8.61 -6.01 -19.10
N GLN A 8 -9.43 -4.95 -19.20
CA GLN A 8 -10.77 -4.92 -18.62
C GLN A 8 -11.67 -5.99 -19.21
N HIS A 9 -11.61 -6.17 -20.53
CA HIS A 9 -12.39 -7.19 -21.22
C HIS A 9 -11.94 -8.61 -20.85
N GLY A 10 -10.63 -8.86 -20.78
CA GLY A 10 -10.09 -10.18 -20.42
C GLY A 10 -10.24 -10.54 -18.94
N SER A 11 -10.16 -9.56 -18.04
CA SER A 11 -10.31 -9.78 -16.59
C SER A 11 -11.75 -9.67 -16.09
N GLY A 12 -12.65 -9.05 -16.87
CA GLY A 12 -14.00 -8.69 -16.45
C GLY A 12 -14.06 -7.57 -15.40
N GLN A 13 -12.94 -6.91 -15.11
CA GLN A 13 -12.84 -5.88 -14.08
C GLN A 13 -12.62 -4.50 -14.71
N MET A 14 -13.32 -3.48 -14.22
CA MET A 14 -13.07 -2.10 -14.65
C MET A 14 -11.88 -1.50 -13.92
N VAL A 15 -10.99 -0.83 -14.65
CA VAL A 15 -9.85 -0.13 -14.06
C VAL A 15 -10.28 1.26 -13.63
N ASN A 16 -10.02 1.61 -12.37
CA ASN A 16 -10.29 2.93 -11.85
C ASN A 16 -9.09 3.85 -12.13
N MET A 17 -9.18 4.63 -13.20
CA MET A 17 -8.09 5.54 -13.60
C MET A 17 -7.77 6.60 -12.53
N ALA A 18 -8.77 7.06 -11.77
CA ALA A 18 -8.57 8.09 -10.74
C ALA A 18 -7.82 7.58 -9.50
N LYS A 19 -7.88 6.27 -9.23
CA LYS A 19 -7.11 5.61 -8.16
C LYS A 19 -5.82 4.96 -8.65
N SER A 20 -5.59 4.94 -9.96
CA SER A 20 -4.41 4.34 -10.55
C SER A 20 -3.29 5.36 -10.63
N ALA A 21 -2.06 4.91 -10.43
CA ALA A 21 -0.86 5.73 -10.55
C ALA A 21 0.27 4.93 -11.21
N ILE A 22 1.16 5.63 -11.92
CA ILE A 22 2.32 5.01 -12.58
C ILE A 22 3.57 5.26 -11.74
N PHE A 23 4.34 4.20 -11.51
CA PHE A 23 5.66 4.31 -10.88
C PHE A 23 6.75 4.27 -11.95
N PHE A 24 7.58 5.32 -11.99
CA PHE A 24 8.73 5.40 -12.88
C PHE A 24 10.03 5.18 -12.08
N SER A 25 10.94 4.37 -12.64
CA SER A 25 12.29 4.23 -12.09
C SER A 25 13.09 5.53 -12.29
N VAL A 26 14.11 5.73 -11.46
CA VAL A 26 14.99 6.92 -11.48
C VAL A 26 15.66 7.12 -12.84
N ASN A 27 15.88 6.04 -13.59
CA ASN A 27 16.54 6.05 -14.90
C ASN A 27 15.57 6.19 -16.09
N CYS A 28 14.35 6.67 -15.86
CA CYS A 28 13.36 6.80 -16.93
C CYS A 28 13.34 8.22 -17.49
N ASP A 29 13.58 8.35 -18.79
CA ASP A 29 13.56 9.64 -19.50
C ASP A 29 12.16 10.26 -19.51
N GLU A 30 12.09 11.59 -19.43
CA GLU A 30 10.82 12.32 -19.35
C GLU A 30 9.94 12.10 -20.58
N GLU A 31 10.54 12.01 -21.77
CA GLU A 31 9.84 11.67 -23.02
C GLU A 31 9.15 10.29 -22.92
N THR A 32 9.83 9.32 -22.29
CA THR A 32 9.25 7.99 -22.09
C THR A 32 8.10 8.05 -21.07
N LYS A 33 8.20 8.87 -20.02
CA LYS A 33 7.12 9.06 -19.06
C LYS A 33 5.88 9.66 -19.72
N GLU A 34 6.04 10.73 -20.49
CA GLU A 34 4.95 11.39 -21.21
C GLU A 34 4.29 10.44 -22.20
N ARG A 35 5.09 9.67 -22.94
CA ARG A 35 4.56 8.65 -23.87
C ARG A 35 3.73 7.60 -23.13
N VAL A 36 4.20 7.08 -22.00
CA VAL A 36 3.48 6.06 -21.21
C VAL A 36 2.20 6.64 -20.61
N LYS A 37 2.23 7.87 -20.07
CA LYS A 37 1.04 8.59 -19.60
C LYS A 37 0.02 8.79 -20.73
N GLY A 38 0.48 9.15 -21.92
CA GLY A 38 -0.37 9.30 -23.12
C GLY A 38 -1.03 7.99 -23.57
N ILE A 39 -0.30 6.86 -23.51
CA ILE A 39 -0.83 5.54 -23.90
C ILE A 39 -1.85 5.02 -22.89
N THR A 40 -1.57 5.19 -21.59
CA THR A 40 -2.37 4.63 -20.50
C THR A 40 -3.51 5.55 -20.05
N GLY A 41 -3.42 6.85 -20.31
CA GLY A 41 -4.36 7.86 -19.82
C GLY A 41 -4.26 8.15 -18.31
N ILE A 42 -3.29 7.54 -17.61
CA ILE A 42 -3.07 7.76 -16.18
C ILE A 42 -2.04 8.88 -16.04
N GLN A 43 -2.45 10.00 -15.45
CA GLN A 43 -1.58 11.17 -15.24
C GLN A 43 -0.94 11.21 -13.85
N THR A 44 -1.46 10.41 -12.91
CA THR A 44 -0.97 10.36 -11.54
C THR A 44 0.34 9.59 -11.47
N GLU A 45 1.39 10.22 -10.94
CA GLU A 45 2.67 9.56 -10.65
C GLU A 45 2.71 9.09 -9.19
N ALA A 46 3.06 7.82 -8.98
CA ALA A 46 3.23 7.27 -7.65
C ALA A 46 4.60 7.70 -7.10
N LEU A 47 4.60 8.74 -6.28
CA LEU A 47 5.78 9.20 -5.53
C LEU A 47 6.07 8.24 -4.37
N CYS A 48 6.78 7.15 -4.67
CA CYS A 48 7.29 6.21 -3.66
C CYS A 48 6.23 5.81 -2.61
N GLU A 49 4.99 5.58 -3.06
CA GLU A 49 3.90 5.26 -2.13
C GLU A 49 4.05 3.83 -1.60
N LYS A 50 3.51 3.58 -0.41
CA LYS A 50 3.53 2.24 0.18
C LYS A 50 2.46 1.37 -0.46
N TYR A 51 2.82 0.41 -1.32
CA TYR A 51 1.87 -0.60 -1.78
C TYR A 51 1.66 -1.67 -0.69
N LEU A 52 0.41 -1.85 -0.27
CA LEU A 52 0.03 -2.76 0.84
C LEU A 52 0.80 -2.52 2.16
N GLY A 53 1.29 -1.30 2.38
CA GLY A 53 2.06 -0.94 3.57
C GLY A 53 3.57 -1.14 3.46
N LEU A 54 4.08 -1.58 2.30
CA LEU A 54 5.49 -1.73 1.99
C LEU A 54 5.93 -0.65 0.99
N PRO A 55 7.12 -0.04 1.11
CA PRO A 55 7.63 0.89 0.11
C PRO A 55 7.64 0.23 -1.28
N THR A 56 6.95 0.82 -2.25
CA THR A 56 6.91 0.31 -3.64
C THR A 56 8.29 0.35 -4.30
N ALA A 57 9.17 1.25 -3.85
CA ALA A 57 10.58 1.27 -4.23
C ALA A 57 11.38 0.23 -3.42
N LEU A 58 11.19 -1.06 -3.74
CA LEU A 58 12.08 -2.12 -3.29
C LEU A 58 13.42 -2.02 -4.04
N GLY A 59 14.27 -1.09 -3.60
CA GLY A 59 15.70 -1.12 -3.95
C GLY A 59 16.43 -2.26 -3.23
N ARG A 60 17.75 -2.38 -3.44
CA ARG A 60 18.63 -3.42 -2.85
C ARG A 60 18.63 -3.48 -1.30
N SER A 61 17.97 -2.56 -0.60
CA SER A 61 17.84 -2.54 0.86
C SER A 61 16.41 -2.87 1.27
N SER A 62 16.08 -4.16 1.26
CA SER A 62 14.80 -4.73 1.69
C SER A 62 14.59 -4.58 3.20
N THR A 63 15.65 -4.56 4.01
CA THR A 63 15.61 -4.63 5.47
C THR A 63 14.80 -3.51 6.12
N GLN A 64 14.95 -2.26 5.67
CA GLN A 64 14.25 -1.11 6.28
C GLN A 64 12.74 -1.09 6.00
N ALA A 65 12.30 -1.68 4.88
CA ALA A 65 10.88 -1.83 4.57
C ALA A 65 10.17 -2.78 5.56
N PHE A 66 10.87 -3.83 6.00
CA PHE A 66 10.33 -4.86 6.89
C PHE A 66 10.39 -4.49 8.37
N GLU A 67 11.18 -3.50 8.79
CA GLU A 67 11.24 -3.03 10.20
C GLU A 67 9.89 -2.54 10.74
N THR A 68 9.01 -2.06 9.86
CA THR A 68 7.67 -1.60 10.27
C THR A 68 6.71 -2.75 10.59
N ILE A 69 6.98 -3.98 10.15
CA ILE A 69 6.11 -5.13 10.42
C ILE A 69 6.21 -5.60 11.88
N PRO A 70 7.40 -5.84 12.47
CA PRO A 70 7.54 -6.16 13.88
C PRO A 70 6.91 -5.12 14.80
N GLY A 71 7.06 -3.83 14.48
CA GLY A 71 6.47 -2.74 15.26
C GLY A 71 4.93 -2.79 15.29
N ARG A 72 4.29 -3.08 14.15
CA ARG A 72 2.84 -3.25 14.06
C ARG A 72 2.35 -4.49 14.81
N ILE A 73 3.04 -5.62 14.68
CA ILE A 73 2.71 -6.85 15.41
C ILE A 73 2.81 -6.60 16.92
N MET A 74 3.89 -5.95 17.38
CA MET A 74 4.06 -5.65 18.80
C MET A 74 3.01 -4.65 19.31
N GLY A 75 2.59 -3.68 18.50
CA GLY A 75 1.48 -2.78 18.82
C GLY A 75 0.14 -3.51 18.98
N LEU A 76 -0.15 -4.48 18.11
CA LEU A 76 -1.36 -5.32 18.21
C LEU A 76 -1.33 -6.19 19.48
N VAL A 77 -0.21 -6.86 19.76
CA VAL A 77 -0.04 -7.71 20.95
C VAL A 77 -0.20 -6.89 22.24
N ARG A 78 0.43 -5.71 22.31
CA ARG A 78 0.28 -4.80 23.46
C ARG A 78 -1.16 -4.32 23.61
N GLY A 79 -1.81 -3.91 22.53
CA GLY A 79 -3.22 -3.49 22.54
C GLY A 79 -4.18 -4.60 22.95
N TRP A 80 -3.87 -5.86 22.64
CA TRP A 80 -4.63 -7.02 23.14
C TRP A 80 -4.41 -7.25 24.63
N GLY A 81 -3.16 -7.18 25.11
CA GLY A 81 -2.84 -7.27 26.54
C GLY A 81 -3.53 -6.20 27.38
N GLU A 82 -3.54 -4.94 26.92
CA GLU A 82 -4.22 -3.83 27.60
C GLU A 82 -5.75 -4.01 27.65
N LYS A 83 -6.36 -4.56 26.60
CA LYS A 83 -7.80 -4.87 26.59
C LYS A 83 -8.15 -5.97 27.58
N GLN A 84 -7.32 -7.02 27.67
CA GLN A 84 -7.49 -8.09 28.67
C GLN A 84 -7.37 -7.52 30.09
N LEU A 85 -6.36 -6.69 30.34
CA LEU A 85 -6.18 -6.02 31.63
C LEU A 85 -7.39 -5.13 31.99
N LYS A 86 -7.94 -4.35 31.06
CA LYS A 86 -9.13 -3.51 31.32
C LYS A 86 -10.37 -4.34 31.66
N LEU A 87 -10.55 -5.49 31.01
CA LEU A 87 -11.64 -6.42 31.31
C LEU A 87 -11.47 -7.02 32.72
N SER A 88 -10.26 -7.46 33.07
CA SER A 88 -9.97 -8.01 34.40
C SER A 88 -10.18 -7.00 35.52
N HIS A 89 -9.70 -5.75 35.36
CA HIS A 89 -9.89 -4.70 36.36
C HIS A 89 -11.38 -4.34 36.54
N LYS A 90 -12.15 -4.30 35.45
CA LYS A 90 -13.61 -4.03 35.51
C LYS A 90 -14.37 -5.16 36.21
N GLN A 91 -13.98 -6.41 35.98
CA GLN A 91 -14.59 -7.57 36.66
C GLN A 91 -14.24 -7.58 38.16
N PHE A 92 -13.01 -7.24 38.53
CA PHE A 92 -12.60 -7.17 39.93
C PHE A 92 -13.37 -6.09 40.72
N GLN A 93 -13.67 -4.94 40.10
CA GLN A 93 -14.51 -3.89 40.70
C GLN A 93 -15.99 -4.25 40.82
N LEU A 94 -16.49 -5.22 40.04
CA LEU A 94 -17.90 -5.66 40.10
C LEU A 94 -18.15 -6.76 41.13
N ILE A 95 -17.08 -7.34 41.70
CA ILE A 95 -17.13 -8.46 42.66
C ILE A 95 -16.74 -7.98 44.08
N GLN A 96 -16.69 -6.66 44.30
CA GLN A 96 -16.55 -5.99 45.61
C GLN A 96 -17.79 -5.14 45.87
#